data_AF-A0A8S3J6D9-F1
#
_entry.id   AF-A0A8S3J6D9-F1
#
_cell.length_a   1.000
_cell.length_b   1.000
_cell.length_c   1.000
_cell.angle_alpha   90.00
_cell.angle_beta   90.00
_cell.angle_gamma   90.00
#
_symmetry.space_group_name_H-M   'P 1'
#
loop_
_entity.id
_entity.type
_entity.pdbx_description
1 polymer ?
#
loop_
_entity_poly.entity_id
_entity_poly.type
_entity_poly.pdbx_seq_one_letter_code
_entity_poly.pdbx_strand_id
1 'polypeptide(L)'
;MVKLHEISVEPYVPHAVFVPFIGLTSLRTDSGLPQSHASSLNDNPPQSILINVCGRLLLLQQERGGSSLVLQKPAKKNSLQSVTFLPPVMIAAWVECIWTISHQNSTNPYLSNALWLCCGLHGMKVWLPLYRKVDEPIFQSHRIMLTFGLTIYPLGKLIK
;
A
#
# COMPACT_ATOMS: atom_id res chain seq x y z
N MET A 1 -16.88 7.27 16.75
CA MET A 1 -15.67 7.51 17.57
C MET A 1 -14.47 7.48 16.62
N VAL A 2 -13.77 8.61 16.44
CA VAL A 2 -12.59 8.69 15.55
C VAL A 2 -11.36 8.23 16.34
N LYS A 3 -10.62 7.25 15.83
CA LYS A 3 -9.34 6.84 16.42
C LYS A 3 -8.21 7.56 15.70
N LEU A 4 -7.46 8.39 16.43
CA LEU A 4 -6.26 9.04 15.94
C LEU A 4 -5.06 8.11 16.13
N HIS A 5 -4.28 7.90 15.08
CA HIS A 5 -3.01 7.18 15.14
C HIS A 5 -1.91 8.06 14.58
N GLU A 6 -0.78 8.11 15.28
CA GLU A 6 0.41 8.84 14.86
C GLU A 6 1.45 7.85 14.34
N ILE A 7 2.04 8.17 13.18
CA ILE A 7 2.97 7.28 12.47
C ILE A 7 4.17 8.13 12.07
N SER A 8 5.36 7.79 12.60
CA SER A 8 6.60 8.43 12.17
C SER A 8 7.06 7.85 10.84
N VAL A 9 7.29 8.73 9.87
CA VAL A 9 7.85 8.40 8.54
C VAL A 9 9.30 8.86 8.39
N GLU A 10 9.86 9.49 9.41
CA GLU A 10 11.24 10.00 9.46
C GLU A 10 12.30 8.96 9.07
N PRO A 11 12.18 7.66 9.46
CA PRO A 11 13.16 6.64 9.04
C PRO A 11 13.23 6.42 7.53
N TYR A 12 12.18 6.80 6.78
CA TYR A 12 12.03 6.54 5.35
C TYR A 12 12.13 7.82 4.50
N VAL A 13 11.96 8.97 5.15
CA VAL A 13 11.86 10.28 4.51
C VAL A 13 12.97 11.16 5.07
N PRO A 14 14.07 11.37 4.32
CA PRO A 14 15.15 12.23 4.76
C PRO A 14 14.73 13.69 4.98
N HIS A 15 13.75 14.16 4.18
CA HIS A 15 13.22 15.52 4.26
C HIS A 15 11.81 15.59 3.65
N ALA A 16 10.93 16.41 4.21
CA ALA A 16 9.52 16.50 3.77
C ALA A 16 9.35 16.95 2.30
N VAL A 17 10.26 17.79 1.79
CA VAL A 17 10.28 18.26 0.38
C VAL A 17 10.42 17.10 -0.62
N PHE A 18 10.94 15.96 -0.17
CA PHE A 18 11.10 14.77 -1.00
C PHE A 18 9.84 13.94 -1.14
N VAL A 19 8.72 14.32 -0.50
CA VAL A 19 7.48 13.54 -0.52
C VAL A 19 6.42 14.22 -1.39
N PRO A 20 6.42 14.00 -2.72
CA PRO A 20 5.39 14.57 -3.58
C PRO A 20 4.01 13.93 -3.39
N PHE A 21 3.92 12.74 -2.77
CA PHE A 21 2.65 12.04 -2.57
C PHE A 21 2.65 11.15 -1.32
N ILE A 22 1.53 11.19 -0.59
CA ILE A 22 1.17 10.23 0.46
C ILE A 22 -0.31 9.86 0.30
N GLY A 23 -0.62 8.57 0.39
CA GLY A 23 -1.99 8.07 0.22
C GLY A 23 -2.27 6.85 1.05
N LEU A 24 -3.44 6.83 1.70
CA LEU A 24 -3.95 5.64 2.38
C LEU A 24 -4.52 4.66 1.37
N THR A 25 -4.28 3.38 1.60
CA THR A 25 -4.73 2.32 0.72
C THR A 25 -4.95 1.02 1.49
N SER A 26 -5.64 0.06 0.86
CA SER A 26 -5.82 -1.32 1.34
C SER A 26 -4.93 -2.29 0.56
N LEU A 27 -3.99 -1.77 -0.23
CA LEU A 27 -3.08 -2.56 -1.06
C LEU A 27 -2.14 -3.41 -0.20
N ARG A 28 -1.87 -4.64 -0.66
CA ARG A 28 -1.00 -5.59 0.02
C ARG A 28 -0.03 -6.29 -0.92
N THR A 29 1.16 -6.61 -0.40
CA THR A 29 2.27 -7.34 -1.06
C THR A 29 2.45 -8.78 -0.55
N ASP A 30 1.70 -9.17 0.48
CA ASP A 30 1.55 -10.56 0.98
C ASP A 30 2.79 -11.20 1.59
N SER A 31 3.48 -10.45 2.45
CA SER A 31 4.63 -10.93 3.22
C SER A 31 4.30 -11.19 4.70
N GLY A 32 3.18 -11.83 5.02
CA GLY A 32 2.87 -12.17 6.41
C GLY A 32 1.81 -13.27 6.56
N LEU A 33 2.29 -14.48 6.86
CA LEU A 33 1.67 -15.68 7.45
C LEU A 33 0.20 -16.06 7.09
N PRO A 34 -0.11 -17.37 7.09
CA PRO A 34 -1.43 -17.85 6.71
C PRO A 34 -2.50 -17.26 7.63
N GLN A 35 -3.56 -16.77 6.98
CA GLN A 35 -4.82 -16.43 7.60
C GLN A 35 -5.45 -17.72 8.15
N SER A 36 -5.00 -18.16 9.34
CA SER A 36 -5.76 -19.12 10.11
C SER A 36 -7.16 -18.54 10.30
N HIS A 37 -8.18 -19.38 10.09
CA HIS A 37 -9.60 -19.09 10.28
C HIS A 37 -9.91 -18.55 11.69
N ALA A 38 -9.60 -17.27 11.95
CA ALA A 38 -9.88 -16.58 13.20
C ALA A 38 -9.64 -15.07 13.02
N SER A 39 -10.64 -14.33 12.53
CA SER A 39 -10.92 -12.91 12.88
C SER A 39 -11.96 -12.30 11.94
N SER A 40 -13.16 -12.88 11.92
CA SER A 40 -14.41 -12.21 11.56
C SER A 40 -14.89 -11.24 12.67
N LEU A 41 -13.97 -10.65 13.44
CA LEU A 41 -14.26 -9.89 14.66
C LEU A 41 -13.48 -8.57 14.80
N ASN A 42 -12.71 -8.18 13.79
CA ASN A 42 -12.10 -6.85 13.76
C ASN A 42 -12.58 -6.11 12.50
N ASP A 43 -13.60 -5.27 12.67
CA ASP A 43 -14.23 -4.42 11.64
C ASP A 43 -13.29 -3.40 10.99
N ASN A 44 -12.00 -3.39 11.32
CA ASN A 44 -11.06 -2.44 10.76
C ASN A 44 -10.30 -3.06 9.57
N PRO A 45 -10.52 -2.59 8.33
CA PRO A 45 -9.72 -3.02 7.21
C PRO A 45 -8.25 -2.68 7.49
N PRO A 46 -7.32 -3.53 7.02
CA PRO A 46 -5.92 -3.28 7.26
C PRO A 46 -5.49 -2.02 6.51
N GLN A 47 -4.83 -1.09 7.20
CA GLN A 47 -4.38 0.14 6.58
C GLN A 47 -2.96 -0.05 6.06
N SER A 48 -2.74 0.30 4.80
CA SER A 48 -1.42 0.49 4.23
C SER A 48 -1.27 1.92 3.72
N ILE A 49 -0.04 2.40 3.69
CA ILE A 49 0.29 3.75 3.25
C ILE A 49 1.20 3.60 2.03
N LEU A 50 0.83 4.27 0.95
CA LEU A 50 1.72 4.51 -0.18
C LEU A 50 2.39 5.87 0.01
N ILE A 51 3.72 5.89 -0.08
CA ILE A 51 4.52 7.12 0.02
C ILE A 51 5.44 7.18 -1.18
N ASN A 52 5.38 8.26 -1.96
CA ASN A 52 6.38 8.55 -2.96
C ASN A 52 7.47 9.41 -2.32
N VAL A 53 8.72 8.94 -2.35
CA VAL A 53 9.90 9.69 -1.87
C VAL A 53 10.86 9.87 -3.04
N CYS A 54 10.90 11.06 -3.65
CA CYS A 54 11.74 11.38 -4.82
C CYS A 54 11.64 10.36 -5.96
N GLY A 55 10.42 9.91 -6.28
CA GLY A 55 10.18 8.91 -7.31
C GLY A 55 10.32 7.46 -6.83
N ARG A 56 10.73 7.22 -5.58
CA ARG A 56 10.70 5.88 -4.97
C ARG A 56 9.37 5.68 -4.28
N LEU A 57 8.54 4.80 -4.83
CA LEU A 57 7.24 4.47 -4.27
C LEU A 57 7.37 3.35 -3.25
N LEU A 58 7.12 3.67 -1.99
CA LEU A 58 7.17 2.76 -0.85
C LEU A 58 5.74 2.38 -0.42
N LEU A 59 5.56 1.11 -0.05
CA LEU A 59 4.36 0.61 0.60
C LEU A 59 4.69 0.24 2.05
N LEU A 60 4.02 0.89 2.99
CA LEU A 60 4.08 0.58 4.41
C LEU A 60 2.81 -0.19 4.77
N GLN A 61 2.96 -1.41 5.28
CA GLN A 61 1.83 -2.25 5.66
C GLN A 61 1.72 -2.36 7.17
N GLN A 62 0.54 -2.08 7.71
CA GLN A 62 0.28 -2.26 9.14
C GLN A 62 0.34 -3.75 9.52
N GLU A 63 1.09 -4.06 10.58
CA GLU A 63 1.14 -5.38 11.16
C GLU A 63 -0.20 -5.71 11.85
N ARG A 64 -0.82 -6.84 11.49
CA ARG A 64 -2.01 -7.36 12.20
C ARG A 64 -1.55 -8.30 13.30
N GLY A 65 -1.76 -7.91 14.55
CA GLY A 65 -1.55 -8.81 15.69
C GLY A 65 -0.46 -8.39 16.68
N GLY A 66 0.01 -7.14 16.62
CA GLY A 66 0.89 -6.58 17.65
C GLY A 66 0.18 -6.35 18.99
N SER A 67 -0.21 -7.41 19.70
CA SER A 67 -0.09 -7.35 21.15
C SER A 67 1.41 -7.32 21.40
N SER A 68 1.95 -6.14 21.69
CA SER A 68 3.36 -5.97 22.05
C SER A 68 3.68 -6.90 23.21
N LEU A 69 4.25 -8.07 22.91
CA LEU A 69 4.92 -8.94 23.88
C LEU A 69 6.22 -8.32 24.42
N VAL A 70 6.52 -7.07 24.04
CA VAL A 70 7.50 -6.23 24.73
C VAL A 70 6.78 -5.51 25.86
N LEU A 71 6.84 -6.12 27.04
CA LEU A 71 6.83 -5.52 28.38
C LEU A 71 6.29 -4.08 28.47
N GLN A 72 4.98 -3.87 28.28
CA GLN A 72 4.37 -2.58 28.61
C GLN A 72 4.24 -2.47 30.13
N LYS A 73 5.11 -1.67 30.75
CA LYS A 73 4.79 -0.96 32.00
C LYS A 73 3.42 -0.28 31.84
N PRO A 74 2.60 -0.19 32.89
CA PRO A 74 1.23 0.28 32.78
C PRO A 74 1.18 1.70 32.21
N ALA A 75 0.66 1.84 30.99
CA ALA A 75 0.57 3.11 30.29
C ALA A 75 -0.56 3.99 30.89
N LYS A 76 -0.24 5.26 31.11
CA LYS A 76 -1.16 6.31 31.54
C LYS A 76 -2.28 6.50 30.50
N LYS A 77 -3.49 6.85 30.96
CA LYS A 77 -4.77 6.95 30.20
C LYS A 77 -4.81 7.81 28.91
N ASN A 78 -3.71 8.41 28.46
CA ASN A 78 -3.66 9.33 27.30
C ASN A 78 -2.63 8.95 26.21
N SER A 79 -2.04 7.75 26.22
CA SER A 79 -1.10 7.37 25.15
C SER A 79 -1.85 7.06 23.85
N LEU A 80 -1.60 7.83 22.79
CA LEU A 80 -1.93 7.48 21.42
C LEU A 80 -1.44 6.05 21.15
N GLN A 81 -2.32 5.18 20.64
CA GLN A 81 -1.94 3.81 20.29
C GLN A 81 -0.92 3.87 19.15
N SER A 82 0.32 3.44 19.43
CA SER A 82 1.36 3.32 18.42
C SER A 82 1.05 2.13 17.52
N VAL A 83 0.96 2.36 16.21
CA VAL A 83 0.76 1.32 15.20
C VAL A 83 2.12 0.85 14.69
N THR A 84 2.36 -0.46 14.67
CA THR A 84 3.56 -1.06 14.09
C THR A 84 3.34 -1.36 12.61
N PHE A 85 4.35 -1.06 11.78
CA PHE A 85 4.38 -1.38 10.36
C PHE A 85 5.46 -2.44 10.09
N LEU A 86 5.20 -3.30 9.10
CA LEU A 86 6.23 -4.15 8.52
C LEU A 86 7.31 -3.28 7.84
N PRO A 87 8.53 -3.80 7.65
CA PRO A 87 9.54 -3.11 6.86
C PRO A 87 8.97 -2.65 5.51
N PRO A 88 9.24 -1.40 5.08
CA PRO A 88 8.65 -0.85 3.87
C PRO A 88 9.11 -1.62 2.64
N VAL A 89 8.18 -1.83 1.71
CA VAL A 89 8.48 -2.49 0.42
C VAL A 89 8.57 -1.42 -0.66
N MET A 90 9.66 -1.39 -1.42
CA MET A 90 9.76 -0.55 -2.60
C MET A 90 8.98 -1.20 -3.75
N ILE A 91 7.90 -0.55 -4.18
CA ILE A 91 7.02 -1.03 -5.25
C ILE A 91 7.57 -0.65 -6.62
N ALA A 92 8.07 0.59 -6.75
CA ALA A 92 8.62 1.10 -8.00
C ALA A 92 9.58 2.27 -7.75
N ALA A 93 10.38 2.60 -8.76
CA ALA A 93 11.26 3.75 -8.82
C ALA A 93 10.93 4.62 -10.04
N TRP A 94 11.39 5.88 -10.01
CA TRP A 94 11.15 6.91 -11.02
C TRP A 94 9.68 7.32 -11.18
N VAL A 95 8.86 7.07 -10.15
CA VAL A 95 7.42 7.31 -10.21
C VAL A 95 7.14 8.81 -10.18
N GLU A 96 6.65 9.34 -11.30
CA GLU A 96 6.26 10.73 -11.48
C GLU A 96 4.76 10.92 -11.23
N CYS A 97 3.93 9.94 -11.61
CA CYS A 97 2.48 9.98 -11.43
C CYS A 97 1.94 8.62 -10.98
N ILE A 98 0.89 8.66 -10.17
CA ILE A 98 0.18 7.49 -9.66
C ILE A 98 -1.30 7.65 -9.99
N TRP A 99 -1.90 6.63 -10.58
CA TRP A 99 -3.34 6.59 -10.83
C TRP A 99 -3.97 5.31 -10.29
N THR A 100 -5.16 5.48 -9.75
CA THR A 100 -6.04 4.40 -9.32
C THR A 100 -7.40 4.64 -9.93
N ILE A 101 -8.10 3.56 -10.30
CA ILE A 101 -9.49 3.69 -10.74
C ILE A 101 -10.38 3.72 -9.47
N SER A 102 -11.07 4.83 -9.24
CA SER A 102 -11.93 5.00 -8.05
C SER A 102 -13.26 4.27 -8.15
N HIS A 103 -13.73 4.02 -9.38
CA HIS A 103 -15.01 3.35 -9.62
C HIS A 103 -14.83 1.85 -9.82
N GLN A 104 -15.50 1.07 -8.99
CA GLN A 104 -15.55 -0.37 -9.16
C GLN A 104 -16.35 -0.71 -10.42
N ASN A 105 -15.64 -1.11 -11.47
CA ASN A 105 -16.26 -1.71 -12.64
C ASN A 105 -16.40 -3.21 -12.40
N SER A 106 -17.63 -3.70 -12.27
CA SER A 106 -17.94 -5.12 -12.05
C SER A 106 -17.52 -6.01 -13.22
N THR A 107 -17.38 -5.44 -14.43
CA THR A 107 -17.02 -6.20 -15.63
C THR A 107 -15.53 -6.52 -15.73
N ASN A 108 -14.66 -5.70 -15.14
CA ASN A 108 -13.22 -5.94 -15.12
C ASN A 108 -12.60 -5.56 -13.76
N PRO A 109 -12.72 -6.43 -12.76
CA PRO A 109 -12.24 -6.16 -11.40
C PRO A 109 -10.71 -6.09 -11.31
N TYR A 110 -10.00 -6.69 -12.28
CA TYR A 110 -8.54 -6.64 -12.37
C TYR A 110 -8.03 -5.22 -12.61
N LEU A 111 -8.67 -4.50 -13.54
CA LEU A 111 -8.27 -3.14 -13.89
C LEU A 111 -8.72 -2.12 -12.86
N SER A 112 -9.91 -2.30 -12.26
CA SER A 112 -10.43 -1.36 -11.25
C SER A 112 -9.56 -1.31 -9.98
N ASN A 113 -8.90 -2.42 -9.64
CA ASN A 113 -8.02 -2.53 -8.47
C ASN A 113 -6.53 -2.46 -8.83
N ALA A 114 -6.21 -2.04 -10.06
CA ALA A 114 -4.86 -1.83 -10.55
C ALA A 114 -4.28 -0.51 -10.05
N LEU A 115 -3.00 -0.50 -9.71
CA LEU A 115 -2.23 0.71 -9.47
C LEU A 115 -1.41 1.02 -10.72
N TRP A 116 -1.66 2.15 -11.36
CA TRP A 116 -0.96 2.60 -12.55
C TRP A 116 0.12 3.62 -12.16
N LEU A 117 1.32 3.43 -12.67
CA LEU A 117 2.51 4.20 -12.31
C LEU A 117 3.17 4.73 -13.58
N CYS A 118 3.20 6.05 -13.74
CA CYS A 118 4.03 6.68 -14.77
C CYS A 118 5.45 6.83 -14.22
N CYS A 119 6.43 6.23 -14.91
CA CYS A 119 7.84 6.26 -14.51
C CYS A 119 8.70 7.09 -15.48
N GLY A 120 8.11 8.09 -16.14
CA GLY A 120 8.78 8.94 -17.13
C GLY A 120 9.42 8.14 -18.26
N LEU A 121 10.72 8.34 -18.46
CA LEU A 121 11.55 7.62 -19.44
C LEU A 121 11.57 6.09 -19.25
N HIS A 122 11.25 5.60 -18.04
CA HIS A 122 11.19 4.16 -17.76
C HIS A 122 9.82 3.54 -18.13
N GLY A 123 8.96 4.31 -18.80
CA GLY A 123 7.67 3.86 -19.28
C GLY A 123 6.61 3.80 -18.18
N MET A 124 5.60 2.97 -18.40
CA MET A 124 4.49 2.77 -17.47
C MET A 124 4.62 1.43 -16.77
N LYS A 125 4.26 1.39 -15.49
CA LYS A 125 4.14 0.16 -14.72
C LYS A 125 2.71 0.02 -14.21
N VAL A 126 2.20 -1.19 -14.24
CA VAL A 126 0.85 -1.53 -13.77
C VAL A 126 0.97 -2.64 -12.76
N TRP A 127 0.57 -2.35 -11.53
CA TRP A 127 0.58 -3.32 -10.44
C TRP A 127 -0.82 -3.92 -10.28
N LEU A 128 -1.03 -5.06 -10.94
CA LEU A 128 -2.32 -5.70 -11.06
C LEU A 128 -2.59 -6.67 -9.91
N PRO A 129 -3.84 -6.75 -9.41
CA PRO A 129 -4.26 -7.84 -8.55
C PRO A 129 -4.33 -9.16 -9.33
N LEU A 130 -3.91 -10.23 -8.66
CA LEU A 130 -4.11 -11.61 -9.07
C LEU A 130 -5.22 -12.20 -8.18
N TYR A 131 -6.35 -12.53 -8.79
CA TYR A 131 -7.40 -13.27 -8.10
C TYR A 131 -7.02 -14.74 -8.08
N ARG A 132 -6.88 -15.29 -6.87
CA ARG A 132 -6.64 -16.71 -6.68
C ARG A 132 -7.89 -17.49 -7.04
N LYS A 133 -7.72 -18.64 -7.70
CA LYS A 133 -8.74 -19.69 -7.71
C LYS A 133 -8.69 -20.44 -6.39
N VAL A 134 -9.81 -21.07 -6.01
CA VAL A 134 -9.99 -21.74 -4.71
C VAL A 134 -8.91 -22.79 -4.42
N ASP A 135 -8.31 -23.38 -5.46
CA ASP A 135 -7.38 -24.50 -5.36
C ASP A 135 -5.88 -24.13 -5.52
N GLU A 136 -5.53 -22.84 -5.57
CA GLU A 136 -4.13 -22.42 -5.77
C GLU A 136 -3.31 -22.28 -4.47
N PRO A 137 -2.01 -22.66 -4.48
CA PRO A 137 -1.17 -22.62 -3.30
C PRO A 137 -0.98 -21.20 -2.75
N ILE A 138 -0.96 -21.10 -1.41
CA ILE A 138 -0.97 -19.84 -0.63
C ILE A 138 0.28 -18.96 -0.87
N PHE A 139 1.34 -19.51 -1.46
CA PHE A 139 2.66 -18.86 -1.63
C PHE A 139 2.77 -17.91 -2.83
N GLN A 140 1.71 -17.73 -3.62
CA GLN A 140 1.74 -16.82 -4.75
C GLN A 140 1.38 -15.39 -4.34
N SER A 141 2.21 -14.42 -4.74
CA SER A 141 1.93 -12.99 -4.60
C SER A 141 0.54 -12.64 -5.13
N HIS A 142 -0.28 -11.88 -4.41
CA HIS A 142 -1.59 -11.41 -4.90
C HIS A 142 -1.48 -10.28 -5.93
N ARG A 143 -0.27 -9.85 -6.29
CA ARG A 143 -0.07 -8.82 -7.31
C ARG A 143 1.12 -9.08 -8.21
N ILE A 144 0.99 -8.73 -9.49
CA ILE A 144 2.06 -8.77 -10.49
C ILE A 144 2.33 -7.36 -11.02
N MET A 145 3.61 -7.05 -11.28
CA MET A 145 4.02 -5.80 -11.92
C MET A 145 4.23 -6.04 -13.41
N LEU A 146 3.45 -5.37 -14.25
CA LEU A 146 3.65 -5.34 -15.69
C LEU A 146 4.30 -4.02 -16.10
N THR A 147 5.30 -4.07 -16.97
CA THR A 147 6.01 -2.87 -17.47
C THR A 147 5.78 -2.71 -18.96
N PHE A 148 5.49 -1.49 -19.39
CA PHE A 148 5.20 -1.13 -20.77
C PHE A 148 6.07 0.05 -21.16
N GLY A 149 6.77 -0.07 -22.29
CA GLY A 149 7.42 1.08 -22.92
C GLY A 149 6.37 2.05 -23.43
N LEU A 150 6.59 3.33 -23.21
CA LEU A 150 5.71 4.39 -23.72
C LEU A 150 6.46 5.21 -24.76
N THR A 151 5.85 5.41 -25.92
CA THR A 151 6.30 6.37 -26.93
C THR A 151 5.64 7.74 -26.75
N ILE A 152 4.59 7.81 -25.92
CA ILE A 152 3.79 9.01 -25.66
C ILE A 152 3.69 9.15 -24.14
N TYR A 153 3.98 10.35 -23.62
CA TYR A 153 3.79 10.65 -22.21
C TYR A 153 2.29 10.81 -21.92
N PRO A 154 1.68 9.96 -21.09
CA PRO A 154 0.27 10.08 -20.74
C PRO A 154 0.08 11.33 -19.87
N LEU A 155 -0.13 12.48 -20.52
CA LEU A 155 -0.52 13.72 -19.86
C LEU A 155 -1.93 13.51 -19.31
N GLY A 156 -2.02 13.22 -18.01
CA GLY A 156 -3.28 13.03 -17.32
C GLY A 156 -4.15 14.28 -17.44
N LYS A 157 -5.33 14.13 -18.06
CA LYS A 157 -6.35 15.17 -17.98
C LYS A 157 -6.90 15.15 -16.55
N LEU A 158 -6.64 16.22 -15.79
CA LEU A 158 -7.25 16.42 -14.48
C LEU A 158 -8.76 16.57 -14.70
N ILE A 159 -9.54 15.51 -14.49
CA ILE A 159 -11.00 15.63 -14.48
C ILE A 159 -11.33 16.33 -13.16
N LYS A 160 -11.76 17.59 -13.27
CA LYS A 160 -12.29 18.39 -12.17
C LYS A 160 -13.57 17.79 -11.61
#